data_AF-A0A117J4E8-F1
#
_entry.id   AF-A0A117J4E8-F1
#
_cell.length_a   1.000
_cell.length_b   1.000
_cell.length_c   1.000
_cell.angle_alpha   90.00
_cell.angle_beta   90.00
_cell.angle_gamma   90.00
#
_symmetry.space_group_name_H-M   'P 1'
#
loop_
_entity.id
_entity.type
_entity.pdbx_description
1 polymer ?
#
loop_
_entity_poly.entity_id
_entity_poly.type
_entity_poly.pdbx_seq_one_letter_code
_entity_poly.pdbx_strand_id
1 'polypeptide(L)'
;MATMVILGVAAGVLAATPVLFTLHRAARGDKPSLAAGLGSILASFFGIQLLVLAVYLGDSTAVLPFGGSAALSFLAVSTVAGLVAWQRNPRK
;
A
#
# COMPACT_ATOMS: atom_id res chain seq x y z
N MET A 1 -18.96 -12.08 -2.39
CA MET A 1 -18.31 -11.00 -3.18
C MET A 1 -17.98 -9.75 -2.36
N ALA A 2 -18.96 -9.07 -1.74
CA ALA A 2 -18.72 -7.85 -0.97
C ALA A 2 -17.67 -8.01 0.16
N THR A 3 -17.71 -9.13 0.88
CA THR A 3 -16.73 -9.43 1.96
C THR A 3 -15.29 -9.47 1.45
N MET A 4 -15.05 -10.08 0.29
CA MET A 4 -13.69 -10.17 -0.30
C MET A 4 -13.18 -8.81 -0.75
N VAL A 5 -14.07 -7.94 -1.24
CA VAL A 5 -13.74 -6.55 -1.55
C VAL A 5 -13.36 -5.79 -0.29
N ILE A 6 -14.13 -5.91 0.80
CA ILE A 6 -13.83 -5.25 2.08
C ILE A 6 -12.49 -5.73 2.64
N LEU A 7 -12.23 -7.03 2.61
CA LEU A 7 -10.96 -7.61 3.05
C LEU A 7 -9.79 -7.15 2.18
N GLY A 8 -9.98 -7.06 0.87
CA GLY A 8 -8.98 -6.52 -0.03
C GLY A 8 -8.69 -5.05 0.26
N VAL A 9 -9.71 -4.21 0.46
CA VAL A 9 -9.54 -2.82 0.89
C VAL A 9 -8.75 -2.73 2.19
N ALA A 10 -9.11 -3.50 3.21
CA ALA A 10 -8.41 -3.53 4.49
C ALA A 10 -6.94 -3.95 4.31
N ALA A 11 -6.68 -4.98 3.52
CA ALA A 11 -5.34 -5.45 3.20
C ALA A 11 -4.51 -4.38 2.47
N GLY A 12 -5.08 -3.69 1.48
CA GLY A 12 -4.40 -2.61 0.76
C GLY A 12 -4.08 -1.40 1.63
N VAL A 13 -4.99 -1.02 2.53
CA VAL A 13 -4.76 0.03 3.54
C VAL A 13 -3.63 -0.37 4.50
N LEU A 14 -3.66 -1.58 5.03
CA LEU A 14 -2.60 -2.09 5.91
C LEU A 14 -1.25 -2.18 5.18
N ALA A 15 -1.26 -2.64 3.94
CA ALA A 15 -0.07 -2.71 3.11
C ALA A 15 0.51 -1.32 2.78
N ALA A 16 -0.26 -0.23 2.86
CA ALA A 16 0.29 1.11 2.69
C ALA A 16 1.18 1.57 3.87
N THR A 17 1.11 0.91 5.03
CA THR A 17 1.83 1.32 6.26
C THR A 17 3.33 1.56 6.07
N PRO A 18 4.12 0.68 5.40
CA PRO A 18 5.54 0.92 5.16
C PRO A 18 5.80 2.19 4.34
N VAL A 19 4.97 2.45 3.33
CA VAL A 19 5.06 3.66 2.49
C VAL A 19 4.67 4.90 3.29
N LEU A 20 3.61 4.82 4.09
CA LEU A 20 3.21 5.90 4.98
C LEU A 20 4.30 6.24 5.99
N PHE A 21 5.02 5.22 6.50
CA PHE A 21 6.12 5.42 7.44
C PHE A 21 7.31 6.14 6.79
N THR A 22 7.70 5.77 5.56
CA THR A 22 8.79 6.45 4.85
C THR A 22 8.43 7.89 4.51
N LEU A 23 7.19 8.15 4.08
CA LEU A 23 6.68 9.50 3.84
C LEU A 23 6.59 10.33 5.12
N HIS A 24 6.14 9.74 6.24
CA HIS A 24 6.11 10.41 7.53
C HIS A 24 7.50 10.83 7.99
N ARG A 25 8.48 9.94 7.81
CA ARG A 25 9.89 10.22 8.11
C ARG A 25 10.41 11.36 7.23
N ALA A 26 10.15 11.32 5.93
CA ALA A 26 10.49 12.41 5.00
C ALA A 26 9.89 13.76 5.43
N ALA A 27 8.61 13.76 5.84
CA ALA A 27 7.91 14.96 6.27
C ALA A 27 8.47 15.56 7.57
N ARG A 28 9.08 14.74 8.46
CA ARG A 28 9.78 15.22 9.67
C ARG A 28 11.18 15.78 9.41
N GLY A 29 11.63 15.82 8.16
CA GLY A 29 12.92 16.41 7.78
C GLY A 29 14.05 15.39 7.60
N ASP A 30 13.82 14.13 7.96
CA ASP A 30 14.75 13.04 7.61
C ASP A 30 14.78 12.87 6.09
N LYS A 31 15.95 12.50 5.54
CA LYS A 31 16.09 12.15 4.12
C LYS A 31 16.14 10.63 4.01
N PRO A 32 15.00 9.92 3.91
CA PRO A 32 15.04 8.49 3.66
C PRO A 32 15.79 8.22 2.37
N SER A 33 16.68 7.22 2.39
CA SER A 33 17.41 6.82 1.20
C SER A 33 16.43 6.31 0.14
N LEU A 34 16.80 6.42 -1.14
CA LEU A 34 16.03 5.82 -2.24
C LEU A 34 15.77 4.32 -1.98
N ALA A 35 16.75 3.63 -1.40
CA ALA A 35 16.63 2.23 -1.00
C ALA A 35 15.53 1.99 0.06
N ALA A 36 15.38 2.90 1.03
CA ALA A 36 14.30 2.79 2.02
C ALA A 36 12.92 3.03 1.39
N GLY A 37 12.82 3.99 0.46
CA GLY A 37 11.59 4.22 -0.32
C GLY A 37 11.20 2.99 -1.15
N LEU A 38 12.12 2.49 -1.98
CA LEU A 38 11.92 1.29 -2.80
C LEU A 38 11.64 0.05 -1.93
N GLY A 39 12.37 -0.12 -0.83
CA GLY A 39 12.17 -1.21 0.12
C GLY A 39 10.79 -1.20 0.74
N SER A 40 10.24 -0.03 1.06
CA SER A 40 8.87 0.09 1.58
C SER A 40 7.82 -0.34 0.55
N ILE A 41 7.98 0.06 -0.72
CA ILE A 41 7.08 -0.33 -1.80
C ILE A 41 7.16 -1.84 -2.06
N LEU A 42 8.37 -2.40 -2.09
CA LEU A 42 8.58 -3.84 -2.26
C LEU A 42 7.97 -4.65 -1.12
N ALA A 43 8.16 -4.21 0.14
CA ALA A 43 7.55 -4.87 1.30
C ALA A 43 6.02 -4.89 1.20
N SER A 44 5.41 -3.76 0.84
CA SER A 44 3.96 -3.66 0.58
C SER A 44 3.51 -4.57 -0.56
N PHE A 45 4.24 -4.58 -1.67
CA PHE A 45 3.91 -5.38 -2.85
C PHE A 45 3.97 -6.88 -2.53
N PHE A 46 5.07 -7.37 -1.94
CA PHE A 46 5.19 -8.77 -1.56
C PHE A 46 4.14 -9.17 -0.51
N GLY A 47 3.82 -8.29 0.43
CA GLY A 47 2.73 -8.51 1.39
C GLY A 47 1.38 -8.73 0.70
N ILE A 48 1.01 -7.86 -0.24
CA ILE A 48 -0.22 -8.01 -1.02
C ILE A 48 -0.19 -9.30 -1.86
N GLN A 49 0.93 -9.63 -2.49
CA GLN A 49 1.04 -10.84 -3.31
C GLN A 49 0.89 -12.12 -2.50
N LEU A 50 1.45 -12.17 -1.29
CA LEU A 50 1.28 -13.32 -0.39
C LEU A 50 -0.19 -13.49 0.03
N LEU A 51 -0.89 -12.39 0.30
CA LEU A 51 -2.32 -12.42 0.61
C LEU A 51 -3.16 -12.85 -0.59
N VAL A 52 -2.84 -12.35 -1.79
CA VAL A 52 -3.51 -12.78 -3.03
C VAL A 52 -3.29 -14.26 -3.29
N LEU A 53 -2.07 -14.77 -3.05
CA LEU A 53 -1.78 -16.20 -3.14
C LEU A 53 -2.61 -17.01 -2.13
N ALA A 54 -2.72 -16.56 -0.88
CA ALA A 54 -3.55 -17.22 0.13
C ALA A 54 -5.04 -17.26 -0.30
N VAL A 55 -5.54 -16.17 -0.88
CA VAL A 55 -6.90 -16.12 -1.43
C VAL A 55 -7.04 -17.08 -2.61
N TYR A 56 -6.08 -17.12 -3.54
CA TYR A 56 -6.09 -18.03 -4.68
C TYR A 56 -6.15 -19.51 -4.25
N LEU A 57 -5.38 -19.87 -3.21
CA LEU A 57 -5.35 -21.23 -2.67
C LEU A 57 -6.67 -21.62 -1.97
N GLY A 58 -7.41 -20.67 -1.41
CA GLY A 58 -8.69 -20.91 -0.75
C GLY A 58 -9.91 -20.83 -1.70
N ASP A 59 -9.93 -19.84 -2.58
CA ASP A 59 -10.98 -19.57 -3.56
C ASP A 59 -10.43 -18.72 -4.71
N SER A 60 -10.14 -19.37 -5.84
CA SER A 60 -9.60 -18.71 -7.03
C SER A 60 -10.56 -17.68 -7.65
N THR A 61 -11.87 -17.80 -7.43
CA THR A 61 -12.86 -16.84 -7.94
C THR A 61 -12.86 -15.52 -7.16
N ALA A 62 -12.33 -15.53 -5.93
CA ALA A 62 -12.22 -14.37 -5.06
C ALA A 62 -10.95 -13.53 -5.31
N VAL A 63 -10.01 -14.00 -6.14
CA VAL A 63 -8.73 -13.32 -6.39
C VAL A 63 -8.92 -11.96 -7.02
N LEU A 64 -9.74 -11.85 -8.06
CA LEU A 64 -9.97 -10.59 -8.75
C LEU A 64 -10.62 -9.53 -7.83
N PRO A 65 -11.73 -9.81 -7.12
CA PRO A 65 -12.33 -8.83 -6.23
C PRO A 65 -11.43 -8.47 -5.03
N PHE A 66 -10.71 -9.43 -4.45
CA PHE A 66 -9.78 -9.17 -3.35
C PHE A 66 -8.54 -8.39 -3.83
N GLY A 67 -7.81 -8.91 -4.82
CA GLY A 67 -6.57 -8.33 -5.31
C GLY A 67 -6.78 -6.97 -5.97
N GLY A 68 -7.86 -6.81 -6.75
CA GLY A 68 -8.21 -5.53 -7.36
C GLY A 68 -8.51 -4.45 -6.33
N SER A 69 -9.29 -4.77 -5.29
CA SER A 69 -9.59 -3.81 -4.23
C SER A 69 -8.38 -3.51 -3.32
N ALA A 70 -7.52 -4.50 -3.08
CA ALA A 70 -6.25 -4.30 -2.37
C ALA A 70 -5.30 -3.36 -3.14
N ALA A 71 -5.14 -3.58 -4.45
CA ALA A 71 -4.31 -2.73 -5.29
C ALA A 71 -4.84 -1.29 -5.35
N LEU A 72 -6.15 -1.12 -5.59
CA LEU A 72 -6.77 0.20 -5.69
C LEU A 72 -6.70 0.99 -4.38
N SER A 73 -6.99 0.34 -3.25
CA SER A 73 -6.92 1.00 -1.94
C SER A 73 -5.48 1.34 -1.55
N PHE A 74 -4.51 0.46 -1.80
CA PHE A 74 -3.09 0.75 -1.60
C PHE A 74 -2.63 1.97 -2.40
N LEU A 75 -2.99 2.02 -3.70
CA LEU A 75 -2.66 3.15 -4.57
C LEU A 75 -3.31 4.43 -4.08
N ALA A 76 -4.62 4.40 -3.79
CA ALA A 76 -5.36 5.56 -3.30
C ALA A 76 -4.72 6.16 -2.03
N VAL A 77 -4.44 5.32 -1.02
CA VAL A 77 -3.84 5.76 0.25
C VAL A 77 -2.43 6.30 0.05
N SER A 78 -1.60 5.58 -0.71
CA SER A 78 -0.20 5.98 -0.95
C SER A 78 -0.11 7.28 -1.74
N THR A 79 -0.98 7.47 -2.75
CA THR A 79 -1.06 8.69 -3.55
C THR A 79 -1.53 9.87 -2.69
N VAL A 80 -2.61 9.72 -1.92
CA VAL A 80 -3.09 10.78 -1.02
C VAL A 80 -2.01 11.16 -0.02
N ALA A 81 -1.34 10.19 0.60
CA ALA A 81 -0.25 10.46 1.53
C ALA A 81 0.94 11.16 0.87
N GLY A 82 1.30 10.77 -0.35
CA GLY A 82 2.35 11.43 -1.14
C GLY A 82 2.01 12.87 -1.46
N LEU A 83 0.76 13.15 -1.87
CA LEU A 83 0.27 14.51 -2.12
C LEU A 83 0.29 15.36 -0.85
N VAL A 84 -0.16 14.81 0.29
CA VAL A 84 -0.14 15.50 1.59
C VAL A 84 1.30 15.78 2.04
N ALA A 85 2.21 14.83 1.86
CA ALA A 85 3.63 15.01 2.17
C ALA A 85 4.27 16.10 1.29
N TRP A 86 3.93 16.13 -0.01
CA TRP A 86 4.39 17.15 -0.94
C TRP A 86 3.84 18.54 -0.61
N GLN A 87 2.54 18.68 -0.32
CA GLN A 87 1.93 19.95 0.08
C GLN A 87 2.55 20.53 1.35
N ARG A 88 3.01 19.68 2.28
CA ARG A 88 3.69 20.10 3.51
C ARG A 88 5.14 20.55 3.30
N ASN A 89 5.76 20.18 2.18
CA ASN A 89 7.14 20.56 1.84
C ASN A 89 7.30 20.80 0.32
N PRO A 90 6.64 21.82 -0.27
CA PRO A 90 6.63 22.03 -1.72
C PRO A 90 7.95 22.60 -2.29
N ARG A 91 8.93 22.88 -1.42
CA ARG A 91 10.20 23.56 -1.77
C ARG A 91 11.44 22.64 -1.73
N LYS A 92 11.25 21.33 -1.65
CA LYS A 92 12.30 20.33 -1.90
C LYS A 92 12.06 19.65 -3.24
#